data_AF-A0A225UFC1-F1
#
_entry.id   AF-A0A225UFC1-F1
#
_cell.length_a   1.000
_cell.length_b   1.000
_cell.length_c   1.000
_cell.angle_alpha   90.00
_cell.angle_beta   90.00
_cell.angle_gamma   90.00
#
_symmetry.space_group_name_H-M   'P 1'
#
loop_
_entity.id
_entity.type
_entity.pdbx_description
1 polymer ?
#
loop_
_entity_poly.entity_id
_entity_poly.type
_entity_poly.pdbx_seq_one_letter_code
_entity_poly.pdbx_strand_id
1 'polypeptide(L)'
;MSQLRDYLMMLPDLRDLTPECDISNADVGVPGRTTPTEEEQLRKILERHSKNFLGDGNAAPAPARGVVCERDVRGAKPIALRPRSIIPKVAMKVYELLKKHLETGLIEMSDSAWPSPVVIVLKKNGIDIRVCIDYRLVNSFIELSNYPLPLIDDLLVRLERAMWFISLDMASGFWAIRMNERAKRISEFVCPFGHFQWIRIHSGSTTPR
;
A
#
# COMPACT_ATOMS: atom_id res chain seq x y z
N MET A 1 7.88 -24.21 12.07
CA MET A 1 6.45 -23.81 12.07
C MET A 1 5.96 -23.32 13.44
N SER A 2 6.48 -23.78 14.59
CA SER A 2 6.06 -23.25 15.91
C SER A 2 6.65 -21.88 16.25
N GLN A 3 7.94 -21.65 15.98
CA GLN A 3 8.65 -20.41 16.36
C GLN A 3 8.05 -19.12 15.81
N LEU A 4 7.35 -19.16 14.66
CA LEU A 4 6.78 -17.95 14.05
C LEU A 4 5.38 -17.63 14.60
N ARG A 5 4.62 -18.65 15.02
CA ARG A 5 3.38 -18.48 15.80
C ARG A 5 3.66 -17.92 17.18
N ASP A 6 4.74 -18.37 17.82
CA ASP A 6 5.14 -17.89 19.14
C ASP A 6 5.60 -16.42 19.10
N TYR A 7 6.19 -15.97 17.98
CA TYR A 7 6.51 -14.55 17.73
C TYR A 7 5.27 -13.67 17.44
N LEU A 8 4.23 -14.24 16.83
CA LEU A 8 2.98 -13.55 16.49
C LEU A 8 2.13 -13.19 17.73
N MET A 9 2.28 -13.91 18.84
CA MET A 9 1.61 -13.58 20.12
C MET A 9 2.19 -12.35 20.83
N MET A 10 3.33 -11.82 20.37
CA MET A 10 3.99 -10.64 20.93
C MET A 10 3.73 -9.35 20.12
N LEU A 11 2.79 -9.37 19.18
CA LEU A 11 2.50 -8.21 18.36
C LEU A 11 1.74 -7.14 19.16
N PRO A 12 2.16 -5.86 19.10
CA PRO A 12 1.39 -4.77 19.68
C PRO A 12 0.03 -4.63 18.99
N ASP A 13 -0.93 -4.07 19.70
CA ASP A 13 -2.28 -3.86 19.17
C ASP A 13 -2.23 -2.96 17.93
N LEU A 14 -3.10 -3.21 16.95
CA LEU A 14 -3.15 -2.47 15.67
C LEU A 14 -3.25 -0.94 15.81
N ARG A 15 -3.63 -0.45 17.00
CA ARG A 15 -3.75 0.99 17.33
C ARG A 15 -2.39 1.66 17.52
N ASP A 16 -1.34 0.90 17.80
CA ASP A 16 0.00 1.40 18.12
C ASP A 16 0.84 1.69 16.86
N LEU A 17 0.34 1.36 15.65
CA LEU A 17 1.09 1.39 14.39
C LEU A 17 0.71 2.56 13.46
N THR A 18 -0.20 3.43 13.88
CA THR A 18 -0.53 4.68 13.18
C THR A 18 0.09 5.85 13.94
N PRO A 19 1.33 6.27 13.63
CA PRO A 19 1.91 7.44 14.25
C PRO A 19 1.03 8.66 13.99
N GLU A 20 0.72 9.42 15.04
CA GLU A 20 -0.02 10.66 14.92
C GLU A 20 0.75 11.65 14.05
N CYS A 21 0.03 12.36 13.18
CA CYS A 21 0.62 13.37 12.32
C CYS A 21 0.91 14.64 13.14
N ASP A 22 2.20 15.02 13.19
CA ASP A 22 2.60 16.31 13.76
C ASP A 22 2.42 17.43 12.71
N ILE A 23 1.31 18.15 12.83
CA ILE A 23 0.94 19.25 11.94
C ILE A 23 1.73 20.53 12.24
N SER A 24 2.41 20.61 13.39
CA SER A 24 3.17 21.81 13.74
C SER A 24 4.27 22.13 12.71
N ASN A 25 4.86 21.09 12.14
CA ASN A 25 5.90 21.16 11.11
C ASN A 25 5.34 21.31 9.67
N ALA A 26 4.03 21.49 9.50
CA ALA A 26 3.46 21.70 8.17
C ALA A 26 3.99 23.00 7.55
N ASP A 27 4.46 22.89 6.30
CA ASP A 27 4.80 24.02 5.45
C ASP A 27 3.50 24.70 5.01
N VAL A 28 3.25 25.90 5.54
CA VAL A 28 2.00 26.64 5.36
C VAL A 28 2.34 28.04 4.88
N GLY A 29 1.80 28.39 3.71
CA GLY A 29 2.01 29.69 3.09
C GLY A 29 3.11 29.68 2.03
N VAL A 30 3.23 30.81 1.33
CA VAL A 30 4.33 31.08 0.40
C VAL A 30 4.88 32.45 0.77
N PRO A 31 6.18 32.55 1.14
CA PRO A 31 6.78 33.81 1.55
C PRO A 31 6.53 34.93 0.54
N GLY A 32 5.94 36.03 1.00
CA GLY A 32 5.61 37.21 0.17
C GLY A 32 4.33 37.09 -0.67
N ARG A 33 3.58 36.00 -0.57
CA ARG A 33 2.28 35.80 -1.25
C ARG A 33 1.11 35.66 -0.29
N THR A 34 1.29 34.91 0.79
CA THR A 34 0.25 34.67 1.80
C THR A 34 0.36 35.65 2.95
N THR A 35 -0.79 36.05 3.47
CA THR A 35 -0.86 36.88 4.67
C THR A 35 -0.76 36.02 5.93
N PRO A 36 -0.23 36.55 7.05
CA PRO A 36 -0.17 35.82 8.32
C PRO A 36 -1.55 35.33 8.80
N THR A 37 -2.61 36.05 8.45
CA THR A 37 -3.99 35.68 8.81
C THR A 37 -4.48 34.46 8.02
N GLU A 38 -4.15 34.36 6.73
CA GLU A 38 -4.50 33.20 5.89
C GLU A 38 -3.75 31.94 6.32
N GLU A 39 -2.47 32.09 6.69
CA GLU A 39 -1.65 30.98 7.21
C GLU A 39 -2.21 30.43 8.52
N GLU A 40 -2.61 31.32 9.44
CA GLU A 40 -3.26 30.95 10.70
C GLU A 40 -4.61 30.25 10.49
N GLN A 41 -5.42 30.72 9.54
CA GLN A 41 -6.68 30.07 9.18
C GLN A 41 -6.45 28.66 8.64
N LEU A 42 -5.46 28.48 7.77
CA LEU A 42 -5.11 27.17 7.22
C LEU A 42 -4.58 26.23 8.31
N ARG A 43 -3.73 26.71 9.22
CA ARG A 43 -3.26 25.91 10.38
C ARG A 43 -4.41 25.41 11.24
N LYS A 44 -5.40 26.25 11.55
CA LYS A 44 -6.62 25.82 12.27
C LYS A 44 -7.41 24.73 11.56
N ILE A 45 -7.49 24.79 10.22
CA ILE A 45 -8.14 23.75 9.42
C ILE A 45 -7.36 22.44 9.51
N LEU A 46 -6.03 22.49 9.37
CA LEU A 46 -5.17 21.32 9.48
C LEU A 46 -5.28 20.68 10.87
N GLU A 47 -5.20 21.47 11.94
CA GLU A 47 -5.37 21.01 13.32
C GLU A 47 -6.73 20.34 13.56
N ARG A 48 -7.81 20.97 13.07
CA ARG A 48 -9.17 20.42 13.15
C ARG A 48 -9.27 19.06 12.47
N HIS A 49 -8.57 18.86 11.36
CA HIS A 49 -8.59 17.64 10.56
C HIS A 49 -7.37 16.74 10.76
N SER A 50 -6.61 16.96 11.84
CA SER A 50 -5.37 16.25 12.18
C SER A 50 -5.45 14.74 12.08
N LYS A 51 -6.55 14.17 12.55
CA LYS A 51 -6.83 12.72 12.54
C LYS A 51 -6.91 12.10 11.15
N ASN A 52 -7.10 12.91 10.10
CA ASN A 52 -7.20 12.44 8.72
C ASN A 52 -5.82 12.34 8.04
N PHE A 53 -4.79 12.95 8.63
CA PHE A 53 -3.44 12.95 8.08
C PHE A 53 -2.61 11.81 8.68
N LEU A 54 -1.80 11.17 7.85
CA LEU A 54 -0.89 10.10 8.28
C LEU A 54 0.48 10.72 8.62
N GLY A 55 1.02 10.40 9.81
CA GLY A 55 2.31 10.94 10.27
C GLY A 55 3.54 10.32 9.59
N ASP A 56 3.44 9.10 9.10
CA ASP A 56 4.48 8.43 8.29
C ASP A 56 3.86 7.98 6.96
N GLY A 57 4.56 8.22 5.85
CA GLY A 57 4.14 7.79 4.50
C GLY A 57 4.00 6.27 4.37
N ASN A 58 4.56 5.50 5.31
CA ASN A 58 4.41 4.04 5.37
C ASN A 58 3.38 3.56 6.41
N ALA A 59 2.60 4.44 7.01
CA ALA A 59 1.49 4.02 7.87
C ALA A 59 0.39 3.38 7.02
N ALA A 60 -0.17 2.27 7.50
CA ALA A 60 -1.30 1.64 6.83
C ALA A 60 -2.57 2.46 7.11
N PRO A 61 -3.25 3.02 6.09
CA PRO A 61 -4.48 3.78 6.30
C PRO A 61 -5.59 2.88 6.86
N ALA A 62 -6.61 3.52 7.43
CA ALA A 62 -7.84 2.81 7.77
C ALA A 62 -8.44 2.18 6.49
N PRO A 63 -9.04 0.97 6.58
CA PRO A 63 -9.69 0.35 5.43
C PRO A 63 -10.80 1.23 4.85
N ALA A 64 -10.84 1.34 3.53
CA ALA A 64 -11.93 1.98 2.81
C ALA A 64 -13.25 1.24 3.09
N ARG A 65 -14.33 2.00 3.27
CA ARG A 65 -15.67 1.45 3.51
C ARG A 65 -16.36 1.16 2.18
N GLY A 66 -17.03 0.02 2.08
CA GLY A 66 -17.85 -0.35 0.92
C GLY A 66 -17.07 -0.77 -0.33
N VAL A 67 -15.75 -0.91 -0.25
CA VAL A 67 -14.90 -1.33 -1.38
C VAL A 67 -14.03 -2.50 -0.95
N VAL A 68 -14.08 -3.58 -1.72
CA VAL A 68 -13.24 -4.77 -1.56
C VAL A 68 -12.71 -5.16 -2.92
N CYS A 69 -11.41 -5.41 -3.01
CA CYS A 69 -10.78 -5.89 -4.22
C CYS A 69 -11.10 -7.36 -4.42
N GLU A 70 -11.73 -7.67 -5.54
CA GLU A 70 -11.91 -9.02 -6.02
C GLU A 70 -10.90 -9.30 -7.14
N ARG A 71 -10.55 -10.57 -7.37
CA ARG A 71 -9.70 -10.96 -8.50
C ARG A 71 -10.32 -12.18 -9.16
N ASP A 72 -10.85 -12.00 -10.36
CA ASP A 72 -11.30 -13.11 -11.18
C ASP A 72 -10.22 -13.52 -12.18
N VAL A 73 -9.83 -14.79 -12.11
CA VAL A 73 -8.85 -15.44 -13.00
C VAL A 73 -9.52 -16.33 -14.04
N ARG A 74 -10.84 -16.20 -14.27
CA ARG A 74 -11.62 -16.90 -15.32
C ARG A 74 -11.47 -18.42 -15.30
N GLY A 75 -11.42 -19.00 -14.09
CA GLY A 75 -11.24 -20.44 -13.90
C GLY A 75 -9.83 -20.97 -14.21
N ALA A 76 -8.84 -20.09 -14.37
CA ALA A 76 -7.44 -20.51 -14.52
C ALA A 76 -7.00 -21.36 -13.33
N LYS A 77 -6.21 -22.41 -13.61
CA LYS A 77 -5.63 -23.27 -12.58
C LYS A 77 -4.48 -22.55 -11.88
N PRO A 78 -4.24 -22.84 -10.58
CA PRO A 78 -3.13 -22.26 -9.85
C PRO A 78 -1.78 -22.56 -10.50
N ILE A 79 -0.89 -21.57 -10.50
CA ILE A 79 0.47 -21.70 -11.03
C ILE A 79 1.46 -21.43 -9.90
N ALA A 80 2.27 -22.44 -9.60
CA ALA A 80 3.29 -22.35 -8.59
C ALA A 80 4.65 -22.00 -9.20
N LEU A 81 5.07 -20.75 -9.03
CA LEU A 81 6.40 -20.30 -9.45
C LEU A 81 7.40 -20.49 -8.30
N ARG A 82 8.64 -20.84 -8.65
CA ARG A 82 9.70 -21.06 -7.66
C ARG A 82 10.24 -19.73 -7.09
N PRO A 83 10.60 -19.68 -5.80
CA PRO A 83 11.24 -18.51 -5.22
C PRO A 83 12.57 -18.20 -5.92
N ARG A 84 12.87 -16.91 -6.05
CA ARG A 84 14.18 -16.45 -6.52
C ARG A 84 15.16 -16.40 -5.37
N SER A 85 16.43 -16.66 -5.66
CA SER A 85 17.51 -16.51 -4.69
C SER A 85 17.65 -15.05 -4.27
N ILE A 86 17.82 -14.85 -2.96
CA ILE A 86 18.05 -13.53 -2.38
C ILE A 86 19.54 -13.40 -2.09
N ILE A 87 20.14 -12.28 -2.50
CA ILE A 87 21.56 -11.99 -2.22
C ILE A 87 21.73 -11.85 -0.70
N PRO A 88 22.72 -12.52 -0.07
CA PRO A 88 22.89 -12.50 1.39
C PRO A 88 22.92 -11.09 2.00
N LYS A 89 23.57 -10.14 1.31
CA LYS A 89 23.69 -8.74 1.75
C LYS A 89 22.34 -8.02 1.93
N VAL A 90 21.30 -8.41 1.18
CA VAL A 90 19.95 -7.82 1.29
C VAL A 90 18.96 -8.70 2.04
N ALA A 91 19.34 -9.94 2.37
CA ALA A 91 18.45 -10.90 3.02
C ALA A 91 17.88 -10.39 4.34
N MET A 92 18.73 -9.78 5.20
CA MET A 92 18.29 -9.19 6.47
C MET A 92 17.27 -8.06 6.25
N LYS A 93 17.51 -7.17 5.29
CA LYS A 93 16.59 -6.08 4.96
C LYS A 93 15.24 -6.60 4.47
N VAL A 94 15.25 -7.68 3.67
CA VAL A 94 14.01 -8.32 3.22
C VAL A 94 13.25 -8.91 4.40
N TYR A 95 13.96 -9.60 5.30
CA TYR A 95 13.37 -10.17 6.51
C TYR A 95 12.74 -9.11 7.41
N GLU A 96 13.45 -8.02 7.70
CA GLU A 96 12.94 -6.88 8.48
C GLU A 96 11.69 -6.26 7.84
N LEU A 97 11.70 -6.11 6.51
CA LEU A 97 10.55 -5.59 5.79
C LEU A 97 9.35 -6.53 5.89
N LEU A 98 9.54 -7.84 5.67
CA LEU A 98 8.47 -8.83 5.81
C LEU A 98 7.91 -8.87 7.23
N LYS A 99 8.78 -8.81 8.24
CA LYS A 99 8.39 -8.71 9.64
C LYS A 99 7.50 -7.48 9.88
N LYS A 100 7.92 -6.29 9.42
CA LYS A 100 7.11 -5.07 9.52
C LYS A 100 5.74 -5.22 8.83
N HIS A 101 5.69 -5.89 7.68
CA HIS A 101 4.43 -6.11 6.96
C HIS A 101 3.48 -7.08 7.68
N LEU A 102 4.03 -8.09 8.37
CA LEU A 102 3.26 -8.99 9.23
C LEU A 102 2.73 -8.25 10.47
N GLU A 103 3.60 -7.49 11.14
CA GLU A 103 3.26 -6.68 12.32
C GLU A 103 2.16 -5.66 12.02
N THR A 104 2.20 -5.03 10.85
CA THR A 104 1.18 -4.07 10.39
C THR A 104 -0.08 -4.71 9.83
N GLY A 105 -0.15 -6.04 9.71
CA GLY A 105 -1.30 -6.74 9.14
C GLY A 105 -1.52 -6.43 7.66
N LEU A 106 -0.46 -6.11 6.90
CA LEU A 106 -0.51 -5.96 5.45
C LEU A 106 -0.44 -7.31 4.73
N ILE A 107 0.29 -8.25 5.32
CA ILE A 107 0.44 -9.63 4.83
C ILE A 107 0.18 -10.64 5.94
N GLU A 108 -0.08 -11.88 5.55
CA GLU A 108 -0.18 -13.04 6.43
C GLU A 108 0.48 -14.27 5.79
N MET A 109 0.69 -15.33 6.58
CA MET A 109 1.14 -16.62 6.05
C MET A 109 0.09 -17.20 5.10
N SER A 110 0.54 -17.79 3.99
CA SER A 110 -0.34 -18.40 2.99
C SER A 110 -0.11 -19.89 2.85
N ASP A 111 -1.19 -20.61 2.52
CA ASP A 111 -1.22 -22.02 2.13
C ASP A 111 -1.75 -22.20 0.69
N SER A 112 -1.80 -21.12 -0.07
CA SER A 112 -2.37 -21.09 -1.41
C SER A 112 -1.49 -21.86 -2.42
N ALA A 113 -2.03 -22.07 -3.61
CA ALA A 113 -1.37 -22.76 -4.71
C ALA A 113 -0.93 -21.78 -5.83
N TRP A 114 -0.88 -20.48 -5.53
CA TRP A 114 -0.56 -19.40 -6.47
C TRP A 114 0.76 -18.67 -6.17
N PRO A 115 1.84 -19.32 -5.70
CA PRO A 115 3.02 -18.59 -5.24
C PRO A 115 3.69 -17.85 -6.41
N SER A 116 3.72 -16.52 -6.32
CA SER A 116 4.46 -15.63 -7.21
C SER A 116 5.81 -15.23 -6.58
N PRO A 117 6.93 -15.22 -7.32
CA PRO A 117 8.23 -15.02 -6.68
C PRO A 117 8.47 -13.55 -6.34
N VAL A 118 9.13 -13.32 -5.20
CA VAL A 118 9.64 -12.00 -4.83
C VAL A 118 10.80 -11.59 -5.74
N VAL A 119 10.80 -10.30 -6.10
CA VAL A 119 11.85 -9.58 -6.83
C VAL A 119 12.31 -8.41 -5.97
N ILE A 120 13.62 -8.29 -5.78
CA ILE A 120 14.20 -7.23 -4.97
C ILE A 120 14.79 -6.18 -5.91
N VAL A 121 14.38 -4.92 -5.71
CA VAL A 121 14.87 -3.78 -6.47
C VAL A 121 15.57 -2.81 -5.53
N LEU A 122 16.77 -2.35 -5.89
CA LEU A 122 17.44 -1.28 -5.13
C LEU A 122 16.82 0.07 -5.48
N LYS A 123 16.56 0.91 -4.47
CA LYS A 123 16.18 2.31 -4.71
C LYS A 123 17.38 3.08 -5.26
N LYS A 124 17.12 4.28 -5.78
CA LYS A 124 18.14 5.19 -6.34
C LYS A 124 19.30 5.50 -5.37
N ASN A 125 19.06 5.46 -4.06
CA ASN A 125 20.11 5.66 -3.05
C ASN A 125 21.08 4.47 -2.91
N GLY A 126 20.85 3.35 -3.60
CA GLY A 126 21.72 2.17 -3.60
C GLY A 126 21.72 1.37 -2.30
N ILE A 127 21.09 1.88 -1.25
CA ILE A 127 21.07 1.30 0.10
C ILE A 127 19.71 0.65 0.38
N ASP A 128 18.62 1.35 0.07
CA ASP A 128 17.28 0.85 0.36
C ASP A 128 16.81 -0.13 -0.70
N ILE A 129 15.95 -1.05 -0.26
CA ILE A 129 15.34 -2.05 -1.13
C ILE A 129 13.84 -1.77 -1.29
N ARG A 130 13.27 -2.27 -2.39
CA ARG A 130 11.84 -2.47 -2.60
C ARG A 130 11.63 -3.96 -2.84
N VAL A 131 10.71 -4.54 -2.06
CA VAL A 131 10.21 -5.89 -2.30
C VAL A 131 9.03 -5.76 -3.26
N CYS A 132 9.19 -6.33 -4.45
CA CYS A 132 8.18 -6.40 -5.48
C CYS A 132 7.78 -7.87 -5.68
N ILE A 133 6.57 -8.13 -6.14
CA ILE A 133 6.12 -9.48 -6.51
C ILE A 133 5.98 -9.54 -8.03
N ASP A 134 6.52 -10.58 -8.64
CA ASP A 134 6.41 -10.81 -10.08
C ASP A 134 5.02 -11.36 -10.45
N TYR A 135 4.01 -10.49 -10.47
CA TYR A 135 2.63 -10.86 -10.83
C TYR A 135 2.37 -10.93 -12.33
N ARG A 136 3.37 -10.84 -13.21
CA ARG A 136 3.14 -10.76 -14.67
C ARG A 136 2.27 -11.91 -15.19
N LEU A 137 2.53 -13.13 -14.72
CA LEU A 137 1.77 -14.30 -15.13
C LEU A 137 0.35 -14.30 -14.54
N VAL A 138 0.22 -14.01 -13.24
CA VAL A 138 -1.09 -13.91 -12.57
C VAL A 138 -1.96 -12.83 -13.21
N ASN A 139 -1.37 -11.66 -13.48
CA ASN A 139 -2.03 -10.53 -14.13
C ASN A 139 -2.53 -10.87 -15.54
N SER A 140 -1.94 -11.84 -16.24
CA SER A 140 -2.43 -12.26 -17.57
C SER A 140 -3.77 -13.02 -17.52
N PHE A 141 -4.11 -13.63 -16.37
CA PHE A 141 -5.39 -14.33 -16.21
C PHE A 141 -6.51 -13.42 -15.72
N ILE A 142 -6.15 -12.30 -15.09
CA ILE A 142 -7.10 -11.38 -14.48
C ILE A 142 -7.93 -10.69 -15.55
N GLU A 143 -9.24 -10.77 -15.39
CA GLU A 143 -10.16 -9.99 -16.20
C GLU A 143 -10.03 -8.50 -15.86
N LEU A 144 -9.86 -7.65 -16.88
CA LEU A 144 -9.75 -6.21 -16.69
C LEU A 144 -11.15 -5.59 -16.75
N SER A 145 -11.52 -4.84 -15.71
CA SER A 145 -12.68 -3.96 -15.77
C SER A 145 -12.32 -2.71 -16.56
N ASN A 146 -13.01 -2.45 -17.67
CA ASN A 146 -12.91 -1.17 -18.36
C ASN A 146 -13.60 -0.09 -17.53
N TYR A 147 -12.80 0.84 -17.00
CA TYR A 147 -13.35 2.09 -16.47
C TYR A 147 -12.67 3.26 -17.14
N PRO A 148 -13.43 4.12 -17.85
CA PRO A 148 -12.86 5.30 -18.47
C PRO A 148 -12.42 6.27 -17.38
N LEU A 149 -11.11 6.49 -17.28
CA LEU A 149 -10.62 7.66 -16.57
C LEU A 149 -10.99 8.90 -17.40
N PRO A 150 -11.55 9.95 -16.77
CA PRO A 150 -11.84 11.19 -17.49
C PRO A 150 -10.55 11.78 -18.07
N LEU A 151 -10.67 12.45 -19.21
CA LEU A 151 -9.54 13.17 -19.78
C LEU A 151 -9.18 14.36 -18.88
N ILE A 152 -7.90 14.74 -18.90
CA ILE A 152 -7.41 15.87 -18.12
C ILE A 152 -8.17 17.15 -18.51
N ASP A 153 -8.41 17.36 -19.81
CA ASP A 153 -9.15 18.53 -20.32
C ASP A 153 -10.58 18.58 -19.79
N ASP A 154 -11.29 17.44 -19.72
CA ASP A 154 -12.64 17.36 -19.17
C ASP A 154 -12.67 17.73 -17.68
N LEU A 155 -11.63 17.35 -16.93
CA LEU A 155 -11.48 17.73 -15.53
C LEU A 155 -11.20 19.23 -15.39
N LEU A 156 -10.36 19.80 -16.25
CA LEU A 156 -9.99 21.22 -16.19
C LEU A 156 -11.16 22.16 -16.53
N VAL A 157 -11.98 21.82 -17.53
CA VAL A 157 -13.19 22.62 -17.86
C VAL A 157 -14.13 22.72 -16.66
N ARG A 158 -14.27 21.63 -15.87
CA ARG A 158 -15.10 21.63 -14.67
C ARG A 158 -14.54 22.50 -13.54
N LEU A 159 -13.27 22.85 -13.60
CA LEU A 159 -12.55 23.63 -12.60
C LEU A 159 -12.50 25.14 -12.95
N GLU A 160 -12.90 25.54 -14.16
CA GLU A 160 -12.79 26.93 -14.66
C GLU A 160 -13.48 27.98 -13.76
N ARG A 161 -14.56 27.59 -13.06
CA ARG A 161 -15.32 28.48 -12.17
C ARG A 161 -14.86 28.45 -10.70
N ALA A 162 -13.87 27.63 -10.36
CA ALA A 162 -13.38 27.52 -9.00
C ALA A 162 -12.36 28.64 -8.73
N MET A 163 -12.57 29.39 -7.65
CA MET A 163 -11.64 30.45 -7.21
C MET A 163 -10.49 29.92 -6.35
N TRP A 164 -10.66 28.75 -5.74
CA TRP A 164 -9.72 28.15 -4.81
C TRP A 164 -9.56 26.66 -5.10
N PHE A 165 -8.33 26.16 -5.06
CA PHE A 165 -8.00 24.76 -5.30
C PHE A 165 -7.28 24.19 -4.08
N ILE A 166 -7.62 22.94 -3.76
CA ILE A 166 -6.88 22.12 -2.81
C ILE A 166 -6.48 20.82 -3.50
N SER A 167 -5.20 20.48 -3.38
CA SER A 167 -4.67 19.19 -3.84
C SER A 167 -4.41 18.32 -2.62
N LEU A 168 -5.06 17.16 -2.56
CA LEU A 168 -4.88 16.17 -1.51
C LEU A 168 -4.36 14.88 -2.14
N ASP A 169 -3.28 14.33 -1.61
CA ASP A 169 -2.76 13.02 -1.99
C ASP A 169 -3.14 11.96 -0.95
N MET A 170 -3.62 10.82 -1.42
CA MET A 170 -3.96 9.70 -0.55
C MET A 170 -2.72 8.82 -0.33
N ALA A 171 -1.98 9.12 0.74
CA ALA A 171 -0.83 8.33 1.14
C ALA A 171 -1.20 6.84 1.32
N SER A 172 -0.40 5.96 0.71
CA SER A 172 -0.60 4.50 0.76
C SER A 172 -2.00 4.04 0.34
N GLY A 173 -2.63 4.73 -0.62
CA GLY A 173 -4.02 4.47 -1.03
C GLY A 173 -4.34 3.02 -1.40
N PHE A 174 -3.40 2.26 -1.99
CA PHE A 174 -3.58 0.83 -2.27
C PHE A 174 -3.88 0.03 -1.00
N TRP A 175 -3.19 0.33 0.11
CA TRP A 175 -3.37 -0.39 1.36
C TRP A 175 -4.71 -0.07 2.03
N ALA A 176 -5.44 0.96 1.61
CA ALA A 176 -6.78 1.20 2.13
C ALA A 176 -7.79 0.15 1.63
N ILE A 177 -7.55 -0.47 0.48
CA ILE A 177 -8.50 -1.41 -0.12
C ILE A 177 -8.16 -2.84 0.34
N ARG A 178 -9.11 -3.49 1.02
CA ARG A 178 -8.99 -4.89 1.45
C ARG A 178 -9.23 -5.84 0.28
N MET A 179 -8.57 -6.99 0.31
CA MET A 179 -8.85 -8.10 -0.62
C MET A 179 -9.88 -9.05 -0.02
N ASN A 180 -10.75 -9.61 -0.87
CA ASN A 180 -11.56 -10.77 -0.49
C ASN A 180 -10.69 -12.04 -0.41
N GLU A 181 -11.20 -13.11 0.22
CA GLU A 181 -10.42 -14.33 0.46
C GLU A 181 -9.84 -14.96 -0.83
N ARG A 182 -10.59 -14.90 -1.93
CA ARG A 182 -10.11 -15.40 -3.23
C ARG A 182 -8.95 -14.56 -3.76
N ALA A 183 -9.07 -13.23 -3.71
CA ALA A 183 -8.03 -12.30 -4.14
C ALA A 183 -6.77 -12.41 -3.28
N LYS A 184 -6.92 -12.61 -1.96
CA LYS A 184 -5.80 -12.90 -1.05
C LYS A 184 -5.03 -14.14 -1.51
N ARG A 185 -5.71 -15.27 -1.74
CA ARG A 185 -5.07 -16.50 -2.21
C ARG A 185 -4.34 -16.31 -3.55
N ILE A 186 -4.89 -15.54 -4.48
CA ILE A 186 -4.25 -15.22 -5.78
C ILE A 186 -3.05 -14.27 -5.61
N SER A 187 -3.03 -13.47 -4.54
CA SER A 187 -1.91 -12.60 -4.19
C SER A 187 -0.78 -13.30 -3.43
N GLU A 188 -0.80 -14.63 -3.37
CA GLU A 188 0.28 -15.37 -2.74
C GLU A 188 1.62 -15.07 -3.40
N PHE A 189 2.64 -14.90 -2.56
CA PHE A 189 4.01 -14.76 -2.97
C PHE A 189 4.96 -15.62 -2.14
N VAL A 190 6.06 -16.00 -2.77
CA VAL A 190 7.05 -16.91 -2.20
C VAL A 190 8.44 -16.28 -2.20
N CYS A 191 9.15 -16.50 -1.10
CA CYS A 191 10.56 -16.16 -0.94
C CYS A 191 11.26 -17.24 -0.11
N PRO A 192 12.60 -17.23 0.02
CA PRO A 192 13.33 -18.19 0.84
C PRO A 192 12.88 -18.27 2.32
N PHE A 193 12.18 -17.26 2.83
CA PHE A 193 11.66 -17.23 4.20
C PHE A 193 10.28 -17.86 4.37
N GLY A 194 9.57 -18.15 3.27
CA GLY A 194 8.24 -18.77 3.32
C GLY A 194 7.25 -18.24 2.27
N HIS A 195 6.00 -18.63 2.47
CA HIS A 195 4.84 -18.29 1.65
C HIS A 195 3.96 -17.30 2.40
N PHE A 196 3.57 -16.24 1.70
CA PHE A 196 2.79 -15.14 2.28
C PHE A 196 1.73 -14.69 1.29
N GLN A 197 0.66 -14.07 1.78
CA GLN A 197 -0.37 -13.46 0.95
C GLN A 197 -0.71 -12.06 1.45
N TRP A 198 -1.17 -11.20 0.56
CA TRP A 198 -1.58 -9.84 0.90
C TRP A 198 -3.01 -9.80 1.42
N ILE A 199 -3.25 -9.01 2.47
CA ILE A 199 -4.59 -8.75 3.03
C ILE A 199 -5.23 -7.53 2.34
N ARG A 200 -4.41 -6.61 1.84
CA ARG A 200 -4.79 -5.36 1.17
C ARG A 200 -4.10 -5.27 -0.19
N ILE A 201 -4.57 -4.40 -1.09
CA ILE A 201 -3.96 -4.28 -2.43
C ILE A 201 -2.47 -3.94 -2.33
N HIS A 202 -1.64 -4.63 -3.11
CA HIS A 202 -0.22 -4.35 -3.22
C HIS A 202 0.13 -3.68 -4.55
N SER A 203 1.17 -2.86 -4.55
CA SER A 203 1.66 -2.21 -5.78
C SER A 203 2.13 -3.24 -6.81
N GLY A 204 1.70 -3.12 -8.07
CA GLY A 204 2.07 -4.05 -9.14
C GLY A 204 1.13 -5.24 -9.33
N SER A 205 0.14 -5.42 -8.45
CA SER A 205 -1.02 -6.27 -8.79
C SER A 205 -1.93 -5.53 -9.78
N THR A 206 -2.35 -6.22 -10.84
CA THR A 206 -3.47 -5.71 -11.66
C THR A 206 -4.73 -5.76 -10.81
N THR A 207 -5.33 -4.58 -10.61
CA THR A 207 -6.59 -4.43 -9.89
C THR A 207 -7.73 -4.36 -10.92
N PRO A 208 -8.54 -5.43 -11.09
CA PRO A 208 -9.91 -5.22 -11.52
C PRO A 208 -10.63 -4.47 -10.40
N ARG A 209 -11.61 -3.64 -10.77
CA ARG A 209 -12.37 -2.90 -9.76
C ARG A 209 -13.12 -3.82 -8.83
#